data_AF-A0A1N7N9L9-F1
#
_entry.id   AF-A0A1N7N9L9-F1
#
_cell.length_a   1.000
_cell.length_b   1.000
_cell.length_c   1.000
_cell.angle_alpha   90.00
_cell.angle_beta   90.00
_cell.angle_gamma   90.00
#
_symmetry.space_group_name_H-M   'P 1'
#
loop_
_entity.id
_entity.type
_entity.pdbx_description
1 polymer ?
#
loop_
_entity_poly.entity_id
_entity_poly.type
_entity_poly.pdbx_seq_one_letter_code
_entity_poly.pdbx_strand_id
1 'polypeptide(L)'
;MITDKDLDFLYYITPEKYRFKLDGGKDPNASLNYEKKKQLQQKLLKCSKYEFIETIIKVFKNKYANAQNIWLITIDYDIVSKTQTPLRKDLKNVVFDFRNEVKNIANVKKDYLNNLFIEFDSVLPELENTIVASLKGKVLNKDFNNSKTVFYISNSPIQKIEITSNSFHMFINKNSFIDYGRY
;
A
#
# COMPACT_ATOMS: atom_id res chain seq x y z
N MET A 1 0.28 -2.24 17.59
CA MET A 1 0.07 -3.41 16.72
C MET A 1 -1.19 -3.24 15.88
N ILE A 2 -1.03 -2.99 14.58
CA ILE A 2 -2.11 -2.95 13.58
C ILE A 2 -2.54 -4.38 13.24
N THR A 3 -3.84 -4.64 13.31
CA THR A 3 -4.44 -5.98 13.15
C THR A 3 -5.10 -6.16 11.79
N ASP A 4 -5.44 -7.40 11.40
CA ASP A 4 -6.19 -7.64 10.14
C ASP A 4 -7.53 -6.91 10.11
N LYS A 5 -8.22 -6.86 11.26
CA LYS A 5 -9.50 -6.14 11.41
C LYS A 5 -9.38 -4.64 11.12
N ASP A 6 -8.22 -4.04 11.40
CA ASP A 6 -7.93 -2.64 11.08
C ASP A 6 -7.80 -2.41 9.56
N LEU A 7 -7.53 -3.48 8.80
CA LEU A 7 -7.22 -3.45 7.37
C LEU A 7 -8.37 -3.95 6.49
N ASP A 8 -9.39 -4.63 7.05
CA ASP A 8 -10.49 -5.24 6.29
C ASP A 8 -11.16 -4.29 5.30
N PHE A 9 -11.34 -3.02 5.69
CA PHE A 9 -12.00 -2.02 4.84
C PHE A 9 -11.23 -1.70 3.55
N LEU A 10 -9.92 -2.01 3.51
CA LEU A 10 -9.08 -1.83 2.32
C LEU A 10 -9.42 -2.81 1.22
N TYR A 11 -10.07 -3.93 1.56
CA TYR A 11 -10.51 -4.96 0.63
C TYR A 11 -12.00 -4.88 0.32
N TYR A 12 -12.68 -3.85 0.81
CA TYR A 12 -14.09 -3.63 0.55
C TYR A 12 -14.32 -3.25 -0.91
N ILE A 13 -15.09 -4.07 -1.61
CA ILE A 13 -15.57 -3.82 -2.97
C ILE A 13 -16.97 -3.22 -2.86
N THR A 14 -17.16 -2.02 -3.36
CA THR A 14 -18.49 -1.39 -3.38
C THR A 14 -19.45 -2.25 -4.21
N PRO A 15 -20.65 -2.60 -3.71
CA PRO A 15 -21.64 -3.32 -4.50
C PRO A 15 -22.05 -2.54 -5.75
N GLU A 16 -22.27 -3.24 -6.87
CA GLU A 16 -22.55 -2.61 -8.18
C GLU A 16 -23.68 -1.60 -8.15
N LYS A 17 -24.77 -1.92 -7.44
CA LYS A 17 -25.94 -1.03 -7.27
C LYS A 17 -25.64 0.31 -6.60
N TYR A 18 -24.46 0.47 -5.99
CA TYR A 18 -24.01 1.71 -5.34
C TYR A 18 -22.82 2.38 -6.04
N ARG A 19 -22.25 1.77 -7.09
CA ARG A 19 -21.08 2.33 -7.77
C ARG A 19 -21.45 3.65 -8.46
N PHE A 20 -22.44 3.65 -9.34
CA PHE A 20 -22.73 4.79 -10.24
C PHE A 20 -23.88 5.71 -9.81
N LYS A 21 -24.31 5.66 -8.54
CA LYS A 21 -25.48 6.45 -8.10
C LYS A 21 -25.08 7.88 -7.78
N LEU A 22 -25.42 8.83 -8.67
CA LEU A 22 -25.36 10.27 -8.42
C LEU A 22 -26.28 10.69 -7.26
N ASP A 23 -27.39 9.96 -7.08
CA ASP A 23 -28.54 10.32 -6.25
C ASP A 23 -28.36 9.95 -4.76
N GLY A 24 -27.15 9.60 -4.34
CA GLY A 24 -26.82 9.49 -2.92
C GLY A 24 -27.44 8.29 -2.21
N GLY A 25 -27.74 7.20 -2.92
CA GLY A 25 -27.85 5.88 -2.30
C GLY A 25 -26.49 5.48 -1.72
N LYS A 26 -26.12 6.08 -0.58
CA LYS A 26 -24.80 5.93 0.04
C LYS A 26 -24.59 4.45 0.29
N ASP A 27 -23.48 3.93 -0.22
CA ASP A 27 -22.95 2.65 0.22
C ASP A 27 -23.07 2.58 1.75
N PRO A 28 -23.81 1.61 2.32
CA PRO A 28 -24.07 1.56 3.75
C PRO A 28 -22.79 1.45 4.58
N ASN A 29 -21.70 0.96 3.97
CA ASN A 29 -20.40 0.87 4.62
C ASN A 29 -19.52 2.10 4.43
N ALA A 30 -19.93 3.11 3.66
CA ALA A 30 -19.10 4.27 3.36
C ALA A 30 -18.66 5.02 4.62
N SER A 31 -19.61 5.35 5.50
CA SER A 31 -19.32 6.04 6.77
C SER A 31 -18.44 5.19 7.70
N LEU A 32 -18.75 3.90 7.81
CA LEU A 32 -17.96 2.97 8.62
C LEU A 32 -16.52 2.83 8.10
N ASN A 33 -16.35 2.70 6.78
CA ASN A 33 -15.04 2.60 6.14
C ASN A 33 -14.25 3.90 6.26
N TYR A 34 -14.92 5.05 6.25
CA TYR A 34 -14.30 6.35 6.48
C TYR A 34 -13.75 6.48 7.91
N GLU A 35 -14.51 6.06 8.92
CA GLU A 35 -14.02 6.07 10.31
C GLU A 35 -12.89 5.07 10.54
N LYS A 36 -13.00 3.85 9.97
CA LYS A 36 -11.88 2.89 9.96
C LYS A 36 -10.63 3.46 9.29
N LYS A 37 -10.78 4.20 8.18
CA LYS A 37 -9.67 4.89 7.50
C LYS A 37 -8.97 5.90 8.41
N LYS A 38 -9.73 6.73 9.15
CA LYS A 38 -9.17 7.68 10.12
C LYS A 38 -8.43 6.99 11.27
N GLN A 39 -8.99 5.92 11.80
CA GLN A 39 -8.36 5.15 12.87
C GLN A 39 -7.05 4.51 12.39
N LEU A 40 -7.05 3.91 11.20
CA LEU A 40 -5.84 3.37 10.59
C LEU A 40 -4.79 4.45 10.36
N GLN A 41 -5.19 5.63 9.88
CA GLN A 41 -4.29 6.78 9.73
C GLN A 41 -3.58 7.11 11.05
N GLN A 42 -4.34 7.30 12.13
CA GLN A 42 -3.76 7.63 13.43
C GLN A 42 -2.78 6.55 13.94
N LYS A 43 -3.10 5.28 13.72
CA LYS A 43 -2.20 4.16 14.04
C LYS A 43 -0.93 4.21 13.20
N LEU A 44 -1.07 4.38 11.87
CA LEU A 44 0.05 4.47 10.94
C LEU A 44 0.91 5.72 11.13
N LEU A 45 0.42 6.78 11.75
CA LEU A 45 1.25 7.96 12.06
C LEU A 45 2.05 7.81 13.36
N LYS A 46 1.63 6.90 14.25
CA LYS A 46 2.21 6.74 15.59
C LYS A 46 2.99 5.43 15.78
N CYS A 47 2.82 4.45 14.89
CA CYS A 47 3.53 3.18 14.98
C CYS A 47 5.03 3.32 14.70
N SER A 48 5.82 2.31 15.06
CA SER A 48 7.26 2.28 14.74
C SER A 48 7.51 2.15 13.23
N LYS A 49 8.73 2.47 12.77
CA LYS A 49 9.15 2.26 11.37
C LYS A 49 8.96 0.82 10.91
N TYR A 50 9.27 -0.14 11.79
CA TYR A 50 9.12 -1.56 11.51
C TYR A 50 7.65 -1.95 11.40
N GLU A 51 6.81 -1.57 12.36
CA GLU A 51 5.36 -1.85 12.31
C GLU A 51 4.71 -1.19 11.08
N PHE A 52 5.21 -0.01 10.67
CA PHE A 52 4.80 0.63 9.43
C PHE A 52 5.10 -0.25 8.21
N ILE A 53 6.35 -0.68 8.03
CA ILE A 53 6.76 -1.57 6.92
C ILE A 53 6.02 -2.91 6.96
N GLU A 54 5.90 -3.53 8.14
CA GLU A 54 5.13 -4.76 8.33
C GLU A 54 3.69 -4.58 7.86
N THR A 55 3.06 -3.46 8.21
CA THR A 55 1.69 -3.15 7.78
C THR A 55 1.60 -2.97 6.28
N ILE A 56 2.54 -2.24 5.67
CA ILE A 56 2.60 -2.09 4.20
C ILE A 56 2.70 -3.45 3.52
N ILE A 57 3.62 -4.30 3.95
CA ILE A 57 3.77 -5.66 3.39
C ILE A 57 2.50 -6.47 3.62
N LYS A 58 1.94 -6.44 4.82
CA LYS A 58 0.73 -7.18 5.20
C LYS A 58 -0.45 -6.87 4.28
N VAL A 59 -0.61 -5.60 3.90
CA VAL A 59 -1.69 -5.13 3.01
C VAL A 59 -1.57 -5.68 1.59
N PHE A 60 -0.37 -5.98 1.10
CA PHE A 60 -0.18 -6.45 -0.28
C PHE A 60 0.27 -7.90 -0.39
N LYS A 61 0.67 -8.55 0.70
CA LYS A 61 1.24 -9.90 0.71
C LYS A 61 0.31 -10.97 0.13
N ASN A 62 -0.98 -10.91 0.45
CA ASN A 62 -1.93 -11.97 0.08
C ASN A 62 -2.95 -11.52 -0.96
N LYS A 63 -3.35 -10.25 -0.91
CA LYS A 63 -4.35 -9.67 -1.79
C LYS A 63 -3.94 -8.24 -2.10
N TYR A 64 -4.20 -7.79 -3.32
CA TYR A 64 -3.95 -6.40 -3.68
C TYR A 64 -5.03 -5.54 -3.02
N ALA A 65 -4.71 -4.80 -1.96
CA ALA A 65 -5.70 -3.92 -1.31
C ALA A 65 -5.96 -2.65 -2.13
N ASN A 66 -7.00 -1.89 -1.76
CA ASN A 66 -7.23 -0.56 -2.30
C ASN A 66 -6.11 0.40 -1.84
N ALA A 67 -5.05 0.44 -2.63
CA ALA A 67 -3.79 1.09 -2.34
C ALA A 67 -3.94 2.59 -2.04
N GLN A 68 -4.84 3.28 -2.74
CA GLN A 68 -5.11 4.71 -2.52
C GLN A 68 -5.49 5.00 -1.05
N ASN A 69 -6.19 4.08 -0.38
CA ASN A 69 -6.58 4.30 1.02
C ASN A 69 -5.41 4.26 2.01
N ILE A 70 -4.36 3.49 1.74
CA ILE A 70 -3.15 3.46 2.59
C ILE A 70 -2.29 4.70 2.35
N TRP A 71 -2.24 5.19 1.12
CA TRP A 71 -1.32 6.27 0.77
C TRP A 71 -1.85 7.64 1.15
N LEU A 72 -3.14 7.87 0.89
CA LEU A 72 -3.82 9.10 1.27
C LEU A 72 -3.90 9.30 2.79
N ILE A 73 -3.52 8.30 3.59
CA ILE A 73 -3.43 8.43 5.04
C ILE A 73 -2.00 8.66 5.54
N THR A 74 -0.98 8.43 4.73
CA THR A 74 0.45 8.57 5.12
C THR A 74 1.14 9.77 4.47
N ILE A 75 0.53 10.36 3.45
CA ILE A 75 1.08 11.49 2.68
C ILE A 75 0.05 12.60 2.58
N ASP A 76 0.54 13.83 2.64
CA ASP A 76 -0.16 15.01 2.12
C ASP A 76 0.26 15.24 0.66
N TYR A 77 -0.72 15.20 -0.24
CA TYR A 77 -0.48 15.37 -1.68
C TYR A 77 -1.01 16.74 -2.12
N ASP A 78 -0.09 17.61 -2.49
CA ASP A 78 -0.44 18.89 -3.09
C ASP A 78 -0.69 18.69 -4.59
N ILE A 79 -1.93 18.93 -5.02
CA ILE A 79 -2.36 18.78 -6.41
C ILE A 79 -1.67 19.80 -7.34
N VAL A 80 -1.37 21.01 -6.83
CA VAL A 80 -0.80 22.11 -7.62
C VAL A 80 0.68 21.85 -7.89
N SER A 81 1.45 21.58 -6.85
CA SER A 81 2.89 21.30 -6.98
C SER A 81 3.19 19.85 -7.35
N LYS A 82 2.18 18.96 -7.29
CA LYS A 82 2.32 17.50 -7.42
C LYS A 82 3.34 16.91 -6.44
N THR A 83 3.52 17.57 -5.30
CA THR A 83 4.47 17.13 -4.27
C THR A 83 3.81 16.16 -3.31
N GLN A 84 4.59 15.17 -2.86
CA GLN A 84 4.19 14.18 -1.87
C GLN A 84 4.97 14.46 -0.60
N THR A 85 4.30 14.98 0.43
CA THR A 85 4.92 15.26 1.73
C THR A 85 4.54 14.17 2.73
N PRO A 86 5.50 13.40 3.27
CA PRO A 86 5.19 12.41 4.30
C PRO A 86 4.60 13.07 5.54
N LEU A 87 3.50 12.53 6.06
CA LEU A 87 2.91 13.00 7.32
C LEU A 87 3.69 12.51 8.55
N ARG A 88 4.54 11.50 8.36
CA ARG A 88 5.41 10.96 9.40
C ARG A 88 6.77 11.66 9.37
N LYS A 89 7.24 12.11 10.55
CA LYS A 89 8.52 12.81 10.69
C LYS A 89 9.74 11.95 10.43
N ASP A 90 9.58 10.63 10.53
CA ASP A 90 10.65 9.64 10.42
C ASP A 90 10.83 9.13 8.98
N LEU A 91 10.06 9.68 8.05
CA LEU A 91 10.16 9.46 6.61
C LEU A 91 10.74 10.71 5.95
N LYS A 92 11.82 10.53 5.21
CA LYS A 92 12.45 11.59 4.42
C LYS A 92 11.73 11.79 3.09
N ASN A 93 11.36 10.69 2.43
CA ASN A 93 10.67 10.74 1.15
C ASN A 93 9.75 9.53 1.00
N VAL A 94 8.62 9.71 0.32
CA VAL A 94 7.75 8.61 -0.08
C VAL A 94 7.23 8.93 -1.47
N VAL A 95 7.37 7.97 -2.39
CA VAL A 95 6.96 8.11 -3.79
C VAL A 95 6.06 6.95 -4.18
N PHE A 96 4.90 7.28 -4.76
CA PHE A 96 3.98 6.31 -5.36
C PHE A 96 3.93 6.49 -6.88
N ASP A 97 4.13 5.40 -7.61
CA ASP A 97 3.91 5.34 -9.07
C ASP A 97 2.59 4.62 -9.34
N PHE A 98 1.57 5.35 -9.77
CA PHE A 98 0.31 4.80 -10.25
C PHE A 98 0.29 4.79 -11.78
N ARG A 99 -0.14 3.67 -12.37
CA ARG A 99 -0.19 3.49 -13.83
C ARG A 99 -1.57 3.13 -14.31
N ASN A 100 -1.99 3.79 -15.40
CA ASN A 100 -3.30 3.63 -16.02
C ASN A 100 -3.31 2.54 -17.11
N GLU A 101 -2.95 1.31 -16.74
CA GLU A 101 -2.74 0.21 -17.71
C GLU A 101 -3.69 -0.97 -17.52
N VAL A 102 -4.35 -1.10 -16.36
CA VAL A 102 -5.23 -2.25 -16.08
C VAL A 102 -6.66 -1.90 -16.49
N LYS A 103 -7.28 -2.75 -17.30
CA LYS A 103 -8.69 -2.60 -17.68
C LYS A 103 -9.57 -3.33 -16.69
N ASN A 104 -10.66 -2.70 -16.27
CA ASN A 104 -11.71 -3.37 -15.52
C ASN A 104 -12.64 -4.17 -16.46
N ILE A 105 -13.65 -4.83 -15.89
CA ILE A 105 -14.64 -5.63 -16.63
C ILE A 105 -15.42 -4.83 -17.69
N ALA A 106 -15.50 -3.50 -17.55
CA ALA A 106 -16.14 -2.60 -18.50
C ALA A 106 -15.15 -2.02 -19.53
N ASN A 107 -13.94 -2.59 -19.65
CA ASN A 107 -12.84 -2.12 -20.50
C ASN A 107 -12.35 -0.69 -20.20
N VAL A 108 -12.71 -0.12 -19.05
CA VAL A 108 -12.24 1.18 -18.60
C VAL A 108 -10.86 1.01 -17.98
N LYS A 109 -9.90 1.81 -18.41
CA LYS A 109 -8.56 1.81 -17.80
C LYS A 109 -8.63 2.37 -16.38
N LYS A 110 -7.93 1.71 -15.47
CA LYS A 110 -7.84 2.04 -14.05
C LYS A 110 -6.40 2.15 -13.61
N ASP A 111 -6.17 3.06 -12.68
CA ASP A 111 -4.89 3.23 -12.02
C ASP A 111 -4.65 2.09 -11.02
N TYR A 112 -3.52 1.42 -11.18
CA TYR A 112 -2.98 0.50 -10.18
C TYR A 112 -1.65 1.06 -9.65
N LEU A 113 -1.33 0.73 -8.41
CA LEU A 113 -0.03 1.01 -7.82
C LEU A 113 0.98 0.09 -8.46
N ASN A 114 1.93 0.67 -9.19
CA ASN A 114 3.02 -0.05 -9.81
C ASN A 114 4.18 -0.26 -8.83
N ASN A 115 4.57 0.79 -8.12
CA ASN A 115 5.59 0.71 -7.09
C ASN A 115 5.40 1.75 -5.98
N LEU A 116 6.02 1.46 -4.85
CA LEU A 116 6.11 2.30 -3.65
C LEU A 116 7.56 2.38 -3.22
N PHE A 117 8.10 3.59 -3.17
CA PHE A 117 9.41 3.88 -2.59
C PHE A 117 9.27 4.66 -1.28
N ILE A 118 9.96 4.24 -0.24
CA ILE A 118 10.05 4.90 1.06
C ILE A 118 11.53 5.10 1.39
N GLU A 119 11.91 6.34 1.71
CA GLU A 119 13.21 6.69 2.27
C GLU A 119 13.02 7.15 3.71
N PHE A 120 13.78 6.58 4.63
CA PHE A 120 13.76 6.93 6.04
C PHE A 120 14.80 8.01 6.35
N ASP A 121 14.53 8.82 7.37
CA ASP A 121 15.46 9.85 7.87
C ASP A 121 16.71 9.28 8.54
N SER A 122 16.70 8.00 8.90
CA SER A 122 17.79 7.29 9.56
C SER A 122 17.95 5.88 8.98
N VAL A 123 19.11 5.28 9.25
CA VAL A 123 19.33 3.85 9.05
C VAL A 123 18.32 3.05 9.86
N LEU A 124 17.86 1.95 9.29
CA LEU A 124 17.01 0.93 9.89
C LEU A 124 17.80 -0.37 10.01
N PRO A 125 18.49 -0.58 11.15
CA PRO A 125 19.01 -1.90 11.47
C PRO A 125 17.87 -2.92 11.38
N GLU A 126 18.12 -4.15 10.95
CA GLU A 126 17.09 -5.22 10.94
C GLU A 126 15.93 -5.07 9.94
N LEU A 127 15.92 -4.07 9.04
CA LEU A 127 14.87 -3.95 8.02
C LEU A 127 14.68 -5.25 7.20
N GLU A 128 15.79 -5.91 6.88
CA GLU A 128 15.78 -7.22 6.24
C GLU A 128 14.99 -8.26 7.06
N ASN A 129 15.29 -8.39 8.36
CA ASN A 129 14.63 -9.36 9.23
C ASN A 129 13.12 -9.07 9.33
N THR A 130 12.75 -7.79 9.43
CA THR A 130 11.35 -7.34 9.42
C THR A 130 10.63 -7.76 8.14
N ILE A 131 11.27 -7.62 6.97
CA ILE A 131 10.70 -8.02 5.68
C ILE A 131 10.50 -9.54 5.63
N VAL A 132 11.52 -10.31 5.99
CA VAL A 132 11.46 -11.78 5.99
C VAL A 132 10.36 -12.29 6.92
N ALA A 133 10.27 -11.73 8.14
CA ALA A 133 9.22 -12.05 9.10
C ALA A 133 7.81 -11.71 8.55
N SER A 134 7.66 -10.51 7.96
CA SER A 134 6.39 -10.06 7.36
C SER A 134 5.93 -10.97 6.23
N LEU A 135 6.87 -11.50 5.45
CA LEU A 135 6.60 -12.35 4.29
C LEU A 135 6.50 -13.85 4.64
N LYS A 136 6.54 -14.23 5.93
CA LYS A 136 6.40 -15.63 6.38
C LYS A 136 5.27 -16.38 5.65
N GLY A 137 5.58 -17.53 5.06
CA GLY A 137 4.63 -18.32 4.26
C GLY A 137 4.60 -17.96 2.78
N LYS A 138 5.45 -17.04 2.31
CA LYS A 138 5.74 -16.84 0.88
C LYS A 138 7.06 -17.50 0.49
N VAL A 139 7.18 -17.80 -0.79
CA VAL A 139 8.45 -18.27 -1.37
C VAL A 139 9.28 -17.04 -1.73
N LEU A 140 10.49 -16.97 -1.18
CA LEU A 140 11.39 -15.83 -1.28
C LEU A 140 12.71 -16.26 -1.91
N ASN A 141 13.11 -15.60 -2.98
CA ASN A 141 14.48 -15.65 -3.48
C ASN A 141 15.17 -14.34 -3.16
N LYS A 142 16.34 -14.42 -2.54
CA LYS A 142 17.13 -13.26 -2.13
C LYS A 142 18.34 -13.11 -3.05
N ASP A 143 18.59 -11.89 -3.48
CA ASP A 143 19.76 -11.50 -4.26
C ASP A 143 20.40 -10.24 -3.66
N PHE A 144 21.68 -10.03 -3.93
CA PHE A 144 22.44 -8.86 -3.51
C PHE A 144 23.05 -8.19 -4.73
N ASN A 145 22.63 -6.95 -5.00
CA ASN A 145 23.06 -6.20 -6.17
C ASN A 145 23.32 -4.73 -5.79
N ASN A 146 24.50 -4.19 -6.12
CA ASN A 146 24.83 -2.78 -5.98
C ASN A 146 24.47 -2.19 -4.59
N SER A 147 24.91 -2.86 -3.52
CA SER A 147 24.65 -2.45 -2.12
C SER A 147 23.17 -2.45 -1.71
N LYS A 148 22.32 -3.18 -2.44
CA LYS A 148 20.91 -3.41 -2.14
C LYS A 148 20.65 -4.89 -1.93
N THR A 149 19.76 -5.20 -1.00
CA THR A 149 19.16 -6.52 -0.88
C THR A 149 17.87 -6.54 -1.69
N VAL A 150 17.71 -7.54 -2.55
CA VAL A 150 16.52 -7.71 -3.39
C VAL A 150 15.82 -9.01 -3.02
N PHE A 151 14.54 -8.93 -2.70
CA PHE A 151 13.66 -10.07 -2.48
C PHE A 151 12.72 -10.21 -3.67
N TYR A 152 12.76 -11.35 -4.33
CA TYR A 152 11.75 -11.76 -5.30
C TYR A 152 10.72 -12.65 -4.60
N ILE A 153 9.45 -12.28 -4.71
CA ILE A 153 8.37 -12.95 -3.99
C ILE A 153 7.43 -13.62 -4.99
N SER A 154 7.26 -14.93 -4.84
CA SER A 154 6.30 -15.70 -5.64
C SER A 154 4.96 -15.83 -4.92
N ASN A 155 3.88 -16.03 -5.69
CA ASN A 155 2.52 -16.23 -5.17
C ASN A 155 2.05 -15.08 -4.24
N SER A 156 2.37 -13.85 -4.64
CA SER A 156 2.07 -12.63 -3.92
C SER A 156 1.73 -11.51 -4.93
N PRO A 157 0.81 -10.60 -4.60
CA PRO A 157 0.70 -9.33 -5.31
C PRO A 157 1.99 -8.51 -5.28
N ILE A 158 2.83 -8.66 -4.25
CA ILE A 158 4.18 -8.09 -4.24
C ILE A 158 5.09 -8.96 -5.12
N GLN A 159 5.70 -8.39 -6.16
CA GLN A 159 6.65 -9.10 -7.03
C GLN A 159 8.07 -9.05 -6.48
N LYS A 160 8.47 -7.86 -6.02
CA LYS A 160 9.85 -7.57 -5.62
C LYS A 160 9.88 -6.54 -4.51
N ILE A 161 10.79 -6.71 -3.57
CA ILE A 161 11.17 -5.68 -2.59
C ILE A 161 12.67 -5.43 -2.71
N GLU A 162 13.08 -4.18 -2.90
CA GLU A 162 14.48 -3.77 -2.81
C GLU A 162 14.68 -2.94 -1.55
N ILE A 163 15.77 -3.18 -0.83
CA ILE A 163 16.14 -2.39 0.34
C ILE A 163 17.60 -1.96 0.33
N THR A 164 17.84 -0.80 0.95
CA THR A 164 19.15 -0.37 1.45
C THR A 164 19.11 -0.31 2.99
N SER A 165 20.16 0.23 3.61
CA SER A 165 20.17 0.53 5.05
C SER A 165 19.08 1.52 5.48
N ASN A 166 18.49 2.30 4.58
CA ASN A 166 17.54 3.37 4.90
C ASN A 166 16.39 3.52 3.88
N SER A 167 16.21 2.59 2.96
CA SER A 167 15.14 2.66 1.96
C SER A 167 14.46 1.32 1.76
N PHE A 168 13.18 1.42 1.38
CA PHE A 168 12.30 0.31 1.07
C PHE A 168 11.60 0.61 -0.25
N HIS A 169 11.71 -0.28 -1.23
CA HIS A 169 11.06 -0.14 -2.51
C HIS A 169 10.29 -1.41 -2.84
N MET A 170 8.96 -1.31 -2.93
CA MET A 170 8.07 -2.42 -3.22
C MET A 170 7.49 -2.29 -4.62
N PHE A 171 7.56 -3.37 -5.40
CA PHE A 171 6.99 -3.47 -6.74
C PHE A 171 5.81 -4.43 -6.74
N ILE A 172 4.74 -4.04 -7.43
CA ILE A 172 3.47 -4.75 -7.39
C ILE A 172 3.13 -5.38 -8.74
N ASN A 173 2.57 -6.58 -8.68
CA ASN A 173 2.07 -7.32 -9.83
C ASN A 173 0.77 -6.71 -10.32
N LYS A 174 0.81 -6.07 -11.50
CA LYS A 174 -0.39 -5.55 -12.15
C LYS A 174 -1.48 -6.61 -12.36
N ASN A 175 -1.10 -7.87 -12.57
CA ASN A 175 -2.03 -8.97 -12.79
C ASN A 175 -2.77 -9.38 -11.50
N SER A 176 -2.33 -8.88 -10.34
CA SER A 176 -3.01 -9.08 -9.06
C SER A 176 -3.98 -7.94 -8.72
N PHE A 177 -4.08 -6.92 -9.58
CA PHE A 177 -4.98 -5.78 -9.35
C PHE A 177 -6.45 -6.23 -9.25
N ILE A 178 -7.17 -5.56 -8.35
CA ILE A 178 -8.61 -5.73 -8.16
C ILE A 178 -9.25 -4.35 -8.28
N ASP A 179 -10.21 -4.18 -9.18
CA ASP A 179 -11.02 -2.95 -9.24
C ASP A 179 -12.01 -2.93 -8.07
N TYR A 180 -11.76 -2.06 -7.10
CA TYR A 180 -12.61 -1.90 -5.92
C TYR A 180 -13.86 -1.04 -6.17
N GLY A 181 -14.02 -0.46 -7.37
CA GLY A 181 -15.21 0.26 -7.80
C GLY A 181 -15.59 1.39 -6.84
N ARG A 182 -14.85 2.49 -6.84
CA ARG A 182 -15.21 3.71 -6.11
C ARG A 182 -15.36 4.89 -7.06
N TYR A 183 -16.39 4.87 -7.90
CA TYR A 183 -16.84 6.02 -8.69
C TYR A 183 -18.30 5.85 -9.04
#